data_AF-A0A1U7NXQ0-F1
#
_entry.id   AF-A0A1U7NXQ0-F1
#
_cell.length_a   1.000
_cell.length_b   1.000
_cell.length_c   1.000
_cell.angle_alpha   90.00
_cell.angle_beta   90.00
_cell.angle_gamma   90.00
#
_symmetry.space_group_name_H-M   'P 1'
#
loop_
_entity.id
_entity.type
_entity.pdbx_description
1 polymer ?
#
loop_
_entity_poly.entity_id
_entity_poly.type
_entity_poly.pdbx_seq_one_letter_code
_entity_poly.pdbx_strand_id
1 'polypeptide(L)'
;MLTQDDCPNCERLKLMLAQPLKGQFDAQIEVVHRQQHAEAFAALTASSGVRSTPALIHRASGKVLLNTGGLGEVRGFLTGQG
;
A
#
# COMPACT_ATOMS: atom_id res chain seq x y z
N MET A 1 0.85 -0.25 -3.84
CA MET A 1 1.37 -0.33 -2.46
C MET A 1 2.81 0.13 -2.46
N LEU A 2 3.15 1.14 -1.66
CA LEU A 2 4.52 1.55 -1.41
C LEU A 2 5.10 0.75 -0.23
N THR A 3 6.31 0.22 -0.39
CA THR A 3 7.02 -0.58 0.63
C THR A 3 8.52 -0.29 0.59
N GLN A 4 9.25 -0.68 1.63
CA GLN A 4 10.72 -0.58 1.71
C GLN A 4 11.31 -1.70 2.57
N ASP A 5 12.62 -1.86 2.53
CA ASP A 5 13.38 -2.76 3.41
C ASP A 5 13.23 -2.37 4.89
N ASP A 6 13.43 -3.34 5.79
CA ASP A 6 13.38 -3.15 7.25
C ASP A 6 12.09 -2.44 7.73
N CYS A 7 10.96 -2.82 7.14
CA CYS A 7 9.66 -2.22 7.41
C CYS A 7 8.68 -3.24 8.04
N PRO A 8 8.63 -3.35 9.37
CA PRO A 8 7.73 -4.30 10.05
C PRO A 8 6.25 -4.10 9.69
N ASN A 9 5.84 -2.84 9.50
CA ASN A 9 4.48 -2.51 9.09
C ASN A 9 4.18 -2.96 7.65
N CYS A 10 5.18 -2.96 6.76
CA CYS A 10 5.05 -3.45 5.39
C CYS A 10 4.83 -4.97 5.39
N GLU A 11 5.60 -5.71 6.20
CA GLU A 11 5.41 -7.15 6.36
C GLU A 11 4.05 -7.49 6.96
N ARG A 12 3.62 -6.73 7.97
CA ARG A 12 2.27 -6.87 8.54
C ARG A 12 1.18 -6.66 7.50
N LEU A 13 1.28 -5.65 6.66
CA LEU A 13 0.33 -5.40 5.58
C LEU A 13 0.35 -6.54 4.56
N LYS A 14 1.51 -7.01 4.12
CA LYS A 14 1.62 -8.16 3.20
C LYS A 14 0.92 -9.41 3.77
N LEU A 15 1.15 -9.73 5.04
CA LEU A 15 0.47 -10.83 5.74
C LEU A 15 -1.04 -10.62 5.80
N MET A 16 -1.50 -9.39 6.02
CA MET A 16 -2.92 -9.03 6.01
C MET A 16 -3.56 -9.22 4.63
N LEU A 17 -2.88 -8.85 3.55
CA LEU A 17 -3.36 -9.09 2.20
C LEU A 17 -3.44 -10.60 1.90
N ALA A 18 -2.42 -11.36 2.30
CA ALA A 18 -2.31 -12.79 2.03
C ALA A 18 -3.27 -13.67 2.85
N GLN A 19 -3.49 -13.36 4.14
CA GLN A 19 -4.23 -14.24 5.06
C GLN A 19 -5.68 -13.79 5.27
N PRO A 20 -6.00 -12.70 6.02
CA PRO A 20 -7.38 -12.33 6.27
C PRO A 20 -8.12 -11.87 5.02
N LEU A 21 -7.42 -11.32 4.02
CA LEU A 21 -8.00 -10.98 2.72
C LEU A 21 -7.75 -12.06 1.64
N LYS A 22 -7.08 -13.17 1.98
CA LYS A 22 -6.88 -14.35 1.13
C LYS A 22 -6.34 -14.05 -0.28
N GLY A 23 -5.53 -13.00 -0.44
CA GLY A 23 -5.01 -12.57 -1.74
C GLY A 23 -6.06 -12.05 -2.72
N GLN A 24 -7.29 -11.75 -2.26
CA GLN A 24 -8.41 -11.32 -3.10
C GLN A 24 -8.09 -10.07 -3.95
N PHE A 25 -7.16 -9.25 -3.47
CA PHE A 25 -6.79 -7.98 -4.10
C PHE A 25 -5.41 -8.01 -4.77
N ASP A 26 -4.71 -9.14 -4.77
CA ASP A 26 -3.32 -9.21 -5.25
C ASP A 26 -3.19 -8.80 -6.72
N ALA A 27 -4.15 -9.21 -7.57
CA ALA A 27 -4.20 -8.82 -8.97
C ALA A 27 -4.48 -7.31 -9.19
N GLN A 28 -4.95 -6.61 -8.16
CA GLN A 28 -5.29 -5.18 -8.20
C GLN A 28 -4.20 -4.31 -7.56
N ILE A 29 -3.26 -4.92 -6.84
CA ILE A 29 -2.24 -4.21 -6.06
C ILE A 29 -0.90 -4.33 -6.76
N GLU A 30 -0.47 -3.24 -7.39
CA GLU A 30 0.90 -3.07 -7.84
C GLU A 30 1.79 -2.74 -6.63
N VAL A 31 2.85 -3.51 -6.39
CA VAL A 31 3.80 -3.27 -5.29
C VAL A 31 5.03 -2.54 -5.83
N VAL A 32 5.32 -1.36 -5.27
CA VAL A 32 6.49 -0.56 -5.62
C VAL A 32 7.41 -0.51 -4.39
N HIS A 33 8.54 -1.18 -4.52
CA HIS A 33 9.56 -1.28 -3.46
C HIS A 33 10.61 -0.19 -3.61
N ARG A 34 10.84 0.60 -2.56
CA ARG A 34 11.74 1.77 -2.59
C ARG A 34 13.13 1.45 -3.11
N GLN A 35 13.75 0.38 -2.61
CA GLN A 35 15.12 0.01 -2.97
C GLN A 35 15.24 -0.62 -4.36
N GLN A 36 14.19 -1.28 -4.88
CA GLN A 36 14.22 -1.95 -6.18
C GLN A 36 13.72 -1.06 -7.32
N HIS A 37 12.83 -0.12 -7.00
CA HIS A 37 12.13 0.74 -7.95
C HIS A 37 12.18 2.20 -7.48
N ALA A 38 13.38 2.71 -7.20
CA ALA A 38 13.58 4.02 -6.58
C ALA A 38 12.93 5.17 -7.35
N GLU A 39 13.03 5.18 -8.68
CA GLU A 39 12.44 6.22 -9.53
C GLU A 39 10.91 6.20 -9.50
N ALA A 40 10.30 5.02 -9.69
CA ALA A 40 8.84 4.87 -9.62
C ALA A 40 8.32 5.22 -8.22
N PHE A 41 9.04 4.80 -7.18
CA PHE A 41 8.71 5.15 -5.80
C PHE A 41 8.75 6.66 -5.59
N ALA A 42 9.82 7.34 -6.03
CA ALA A 42 9.97 8.80 -5.89
C ALA A 42 8.88 9.57 -6.66
N ALA A 43 8.53 9.14 -7.87
CA ALA A 43 7.44 9.75 -8.64
C ALA A 43 6.08 9.60 -7.94
N LEU A 44 5.82 8.44 -7.34
CA LEU A 44 4.59 8.18 -6.61
C LEU A 44 4.52 8.98 -5.31
N THR A 45 5.60 9.06 -4.53
CA THR A 45 5.61 9.86 -3.29
C THR A 45 5.52 11.35 -3.56
N ALA A 46 6.16 11.85 -4.62
CA ALA A 46 6.07 13.25 -5.03
C ALA A 46 4.64 13.65 -5.44
N SER A 47 3.96 12.79 -6.21
CA SER A 47 2.59 13.07 -6.68
C SER A 47 1.51 12.87 -5.62
N SER A 48 1.70 11.93 -4.69
CA SER A 48 0.72 11.59 -3.64
C SER A 48 0.96 12.29 -2.29
N GLY A 49 2.14 12.90 -2.10
CA GLY A 49 2.54 13.50 -0.83
C GLY A 49 2.89 12.48 0.28
N VAL A 50 2.96 11.19 -0.04
CA VAL A 50 3.32 10.13 0.92
C VAL A 50 4.77 10.30 1.38
N ARG A 51 4.98 10.26 2.71
CA ARG A 51 6.30 10.38 3.34
C ARG A 51 6.74 9.15 4.13
N SER A 52 5.87 8.15 4.24
CA SER A 52 6.07 6.99 5.09
C SER A 52 5.51 5.74 4.42
N THR A 53 6.14 4.60 4.71
CA THR A 53 5.71 3.28 4.26
C THR A 53 5.28 2.42 5.44
N PRO A 54 4.39 1.44 5.22
CA PRO A 54 3.68 1.16 3.96
C PRO A 54 2.59 2.21 3.68
N ALA A 55 2.24 2.35 2.40
CA ALA A 55 1.10 3.17 1.99
C ALA A 55 0.36 2.52 0.83
N LEU A 56 -0.96 2.67 0.80
CA LEU A 56 -1.78 2.33 -0.35
C LEU A 56 -2.19 3.60 -1.06
N ILE A 57 -2.04 3.62 -2.38
CA ILE A 57 -2.43 4.73 -3.25
C ILE A 57 -3.42 4.16 -4.25
N HIS A 58 -4.61 4.75 -4.30
CA HIS A 58 -5.61 4.39 -5.29
C HIS A 58 -5.36 5.24 -6.54
N ARG A 59 -4.83 4.62 -7.60
CA ARG A 59 -4.34 5.35 -8.79
C ARG A 59 -5.41 6.19 -9.47
N ALA A 60 -6.66 5.73 -9.51
CA ALA A 60 -7.73 6.43 -10.23
C ALA A 60 -8.22 7.69 -9.49
N SER A 61 -8.22 7.69 -8.15
CA SER A 61 -8.74 8.82 -7.37
C SER A 61 -7.66 9.63 -6.65
N GLY A 62 -6.41 9.16 -6.62
CA GLY A 62 -5.33 9.75 -5.84
C GLY A 62 -5.48 9.58 -4.33
N LYS A 63 -6.50 8.86 -3.84
CA LYS A 63 -6.69 8.60 -2.41
C LYS A 63 -5.49 7.83 -1.85
N VAL A 64 -5.10 8.18 -0.63
CA VAL A 64 -3.97 7.59 0.08
C VAL A 64 -4.43 7.03 1.42
N LEU A 65 -4.01 5.80 1.73
CA LEU A 65 -4.12 5.23 3.06
C LEU A 65 -2.73 5.03 3.65
N LEU A 66 -2.45 5.75 4.74
CA LEU A 66 -1.21 5.65 5.51
C LEU A 66 -1.35 4.73 6.73
N ASN A 67 -2.55 4.66 7.32
CA ASN A 67 -2.82 3.74 8.42
C ASN A 67 -3.20 2.37 7.88
N THR A 68 -2.20 1.53 7.63
CA THR A 68 -2.42 0.17 7.11
C THR A 68 -2.36 -0.91 8.20
N GLY A 69 -2.45 -0.52 9.48
CA GLY A 69 -2.36 -1.45 10.61
C GLY A 69 -3.67 -2.19 10.91
N GLY A 70 -4.81 -1.61 10.50
CA GLY A 70 -6.15 -2.13 10.71
C GLY A 70 -6.73 -2.85 9.49
N LEU A 71 -7.31 -4.03 9.71
CA LEU A 71 -7.97 -4.80 8.64
C LEU A 71 -9.18 -4.06 8.06
N GLY A 72 -9.93 -3.34 8.89
CA GLY A 72 -11.12 -2.60 8.47
C GLY A 72 -10.77 -1.49 7.48
N GLU A 73 -9.78 -0.66 7.82
CA GLU A 73 -9.30 0.45 7.01
C GLU A 73 -8.71 -0.03 5.70
N VAL A 74 -7.86 -1.06 5.74
CA VAL A 74 -7.26 -1.65 4.53
C VAL A 74 -8.34 -2.22 3.62
N ARG A 75 -9.27 -3.01 4.16
CA ARG A 75 -10.36 -3.59 3.36
C ARG A 75 -11.27 -2.51 2.79
N GLY A 76 -11.68 -1.53 3.59
CA GLY A 76 -12.55 -0.44 3.16
C GLY A 76 -11.91 0.41 2.04
N PHE A 77 -10.61 0.66 2.14
CA PHE A 77 -9.86 1.32 1.09
C PHE A 77 -9.85 0.50 -0.22
N LEU A 78 -9.58 -0.81 -0.12
CA LEU A 78 -9.51 -1.71 -1.28
C LEU A 78 -10.87 -1.96 -1.94
N THR A 79 -11.97 -1.88 -1.18
CA THR A 79 -13.34 -2.01 -1.72
C THR A 79 -13.96 -0.68 -2.17
N GLY A 80 -13.25 0.44 -2.02
CA GLY A 80 -13.76 1.77 -2.37
C GLY A 80 -14.82 2.33 -1.42
N GLN A 81 -14.93 1.79 -0.20
CA GLN A 81 -15.91 2.19 0.83
C GLN A 81 -15.38 3.22 1.83
N GLY A 82 -14.31 3.96 1.49
CA GLY A 82 -13.68 4.98 2.34
C GLY A 82 -13.66 6.37 1.73
#